data_AF-A0A949BMG0-F1
#
_entry.id   AF-A0A949BMG0-F1
#
_cell.length_a   1.000
_cell.length_b   1.000
_cell.length_c   1.000
_cell.angle_alpha   90.00
_cell.angle_beta   90.00
_cell.angle_gamma   90.00
#
_symmetry.space_group_name_H-M   'P 1'
#
loop_
_entity.id
_entity.type
_entity.pdbx_description
1 polymer ?
#
loop_
_entity_poly.entity_id
_entity_poly.type
_entity_poly.pdbx_seq_one_letter_code
_entity_poly.pdbx_strand_id
1 'polypeptide(L)'
;MKETSELLKNLVYGAGYLKTTIKEGVITLKPYAKDLEAIHIRIDYPDPSTWRKKKYYHISREEVYSRLDEYIFKHLIDQNEYAAYLKRYRPAKAQGKIGDIDEHIMDIHYRPRAIKMLRRKKFFNLARWTKKRICLEYHRRSNLYWKSGEEFRFDYRNPVESLFIRKNHANREVIGIGGAGGSSQRETNTFFTAVFYVLGKKTRIPHYLLKYSGLNEFEYIGRRYRPVLTAGFGNNFSLDERLAKEIWKKGFANFLTIKHL
;
A
#
# COMPACT_ATOMS: atom_id res chain seq x y z
N MET A 1 -4.04 -28.35 -14.43
CA MET A 1 -3.96 -27.20 -13.50
C MET A 1 -3.10 -26.14 -14.15
N LYS A 2 -3.49 -24.87 -14.18
CA LYS A 2 -2.58 -23.81 -14.62
C LYS A 2 -1.54 -23.61 -13.52
N GLU A 3 -0.26 -23.56 -13.87
CA GLU A 3 0.79 -23.19 -12.93
C GLU A 3 0.59 -21.74 -12.49
N THR A 4 0.85 -21.43 -11.21
CA THR A 4 0.76 -20.05 -10.69
C THR A 4 1.57 -19.06 -11.53
N SER A 5 2.67 -19.53 -12.13
CA SER A 5 3.51 -18.79 -13.07
C SER A 5 2.70 -18.26 -14.26
N GLU A 6 1.78 -19.04 -14.82
CA GLU A 6 0.93 -18.62 -15.94
C GLU A 6 -0.09 -17.56 -15.54
N LEU A 7 -0.66 -17.69 -14.33
CA LEU A 7 -1.62 -16.73 -13.78
C LEU A 7 -1.00 -15.40 -13.40
N LEU A 8 0.32 -15.29 -13.39
CA LEU A 8 1.04 -14.06 -13.04
C LEU A 8 1.90 -13.53 -14.20
N LYS A 9 1.92 -14.24 -15.34
CA LYS A 9 2.62 -13.80 -16.56
C LYS A 9 1.87 -12.67 -17.28
N ASN A 10 2.66 -11.87 -18.00
CA ASN A 10 2.21 -10.79 -18.90
C ASN A 10 1.27 -9.77 -18.25
N LEU A 11 1.39 -9.55 -16.95
CA LEU A 11 0.63 -8.52 -16.26
C LEU A 11 1.13 -7.13 -16.68
N VAL A 12 0.23 -6.27 -17.13
CA VAL A 12 0.54 -4.88 -17.49
C VAL A 12 -0.26 -3.98 -16.57
N TYR A 13 0.38 -2.96 -16.00
CA TYR A 13 -0.32 -1.95 -15.22
C TYR A 13 -1.14 -1.07 -16.18
N GLY A 14 -2.47 -1.20 -16.13
CA GLY A 14 -3.39 -0.36 -16.89
C GLY A 14 -3.64 0.96 -16.19
N ALA A 15 -4.15 1.95 -16.92
CA ALA A 15 -4.69 3.15 -16.28
C ALA A 15 -5.83 2.73 -15.34
N GLY A 16 -5.76 3.14 -14.08
CA GLY A 16 -6.75 2.80 -13.06
C GLY A 16 -8.16 3.13 -13.54
N TYR A 17 -9.04 2.12 -13.51
CA TYR A 17 -10.36 2.18 -14.13
C TYR A 17 -11.43 2.31 -13.05
N LEU A 18 -11.54 3.49 -12.43
CA LEU A 18 -12.59 3.80 -11.47
C LEU A 18 -13.62 4.74 -12.10
N LYS A 19 -14.91 4.37 -12.01
CA LYS A 19 -16.04 5.20 -12.47
C LYS A 19 -16.86 5.66 -11.29
N THR A 20 -17.61 6.73 -11.48
CA THR A 20 -18.44 7.34 -10.43
C THR A 20 -19.57 6.40 -9.97
N THR A 21 -20.08 5.54 -10.87
CA THR A 21 -21.18 4.63 -10.54
C THR A 21 -20.95 3.20 -11.04
N ILE A 22 -21.58 2.22 -10.34
CA ILE A 22 -21.57 0.81 -10.78
C ILE A 22 -22.19 0.64 -12.16
N LYS A 23 -23.25 1.41 -12.48
CA LYS A 23 -23.93 1.36 -13.78
C LYS A 23 -22.98 1.73 -14.92
N GLU A 24 -22.21 2.80 -14.77
CA GLU A 24 -21.18 3.19 -15.73
C GLU A 24 -20.13 2.10 -15.89
N GLY A 25 -19.61 1.57 -14.77
CA GLY A 25 -18.64 0.49 -14.78
C GLY A 25 -19.14 -0.75 -15.55
N VAL A 26 -20.39 -1.15 -15.30
CA VAL A 26 -21.03 -2.26 -16.00
C VAL A 26 -21.16 -1.96 -17.49
N ILE A 27 -21.66 -0.78 -17.87
CA ILE A 27 -21.85 -0.41 -19.29
C ILE A 27 -20.52 -0.50 -20.04
N THR A 28 -19.45 0.07 -19.47
CA THR A 28 -18.17 0.13 -20.19
C THR A 28 -17.41 -1.19 -20.18
N LEU A 29 -17.52 -2.02 -19.14
CA LEU A 29 -16.84 -3.32 -19.09
C LEU A 29 -17.63 -4.46 -19.74
N LYS A 30 -18.93 -4.26 -20.02
CA LYS A 30 -19.79 -5.27 -20.66
C LYS A 30 -19.23 -5.84 -21.97
N PRO A 31 -18.66 -5.05 -22.92
CA PRO A 31 -18.08 -5.60 -24.15
C PRO A 31 -16.95 -6.59 -23.88
N TYR A 32 -16.24 -6.44 -22.76
CA TYR A 32 -15.08 -7.25 -22.39
C TYR A 32 -15.43 -8.37 -21.40
N ALA A 33 -16.70 -8.62 -21.09
CA ALA A 33 -17.09 -9.48 -19.97
C ALA A 33 -16.53 -10.92 -20.05
N LYS A 34 -16.25 -11.45 -21.26
CA LYS A 34 -15.63 -12.78 -21.47
C LYS A 34 -14.12 -12.78 -21.19
N ASP A 35 -13.52 -11.60 -21.19
CA ASP A 35 -12.09 -11.37 -21.05
C ASP A 35 -11.71 -10.84 -19.67
N LEU A 36 -12.69 -10.64 -18.79
CA LEU A 36 -12.45 -10.25 -17.40
C LEU A 36 -12.05 -11.45 -16.55
N GLU A 37 -11.15 -11.20 -15.60
CA GLU A 37 -10.81 -12.13 -14.52
C GLU A 37 -10.31 -11.37 -13.30
N ALA A 38 -10.34 -11.99 -12.13
CA ALA A 38 -9.76 -11.42 -10.92
C ALA A 38 -8.75 -12.39 -10.30
N ILE A 39 -7.69 -11.86 -9.70
CA ILE A 39 -6.76 -12.62 -8.86
C ILE A 39 -6.84 -12.03 -7.46
N HIS A 40 -7.12 -12.86 -6.48
CA HIS A 40 -7.10 -12.49 -5.07
C HIS A 40 -5.93 -13.20 -4.41
N ILE A 41 -5.01 -12.41 -3.85
CA ILE A 41 -3.77 -12.87 -3.26
C ILE A 41 -3.90 -12.69 -1.75
N ARG A 42 -4.02 -13.79 -1.00
CA ARG A 42 -3.90 -13.77 0.46
C ARG A 42 -2.42 -13.60 0.81
N ILE A 43 -2.10 -12.62 1.63
CA ILE A 43 -0.73 -12.33 2.03
C ILE A 43 -0.52 -12.86 3.44
N ASP A 44 0.25 -13.93 3.57
CA ASP A 44 0.59 -14.47 4.89
C ASP A 44 1.69 -13.62 5.53
N TYR A 45 1.78 -13.65 6.87
CA TYR A 45 2.86 -12.98 7.58
C TYR A 45 4.23 -13.50 7.12
N PRO A 46 5.25 -12.62 7.07
CA PRO A 46 6.60 -13.06 6.74
C PRO A 46 7.10 -14.09 7.75
N ASP A 47 7.83 -15.09 7.27
CA ASP A 47 8.49 -16.05 8.15
C ASP A 47 9.61 -15.33 8.92
N PRO A 48 9.60 -15.33 10.27
CA PRO A 48 10.61 -14.65 11.08
C PRO A 48 12.05 -15.09 10.77
N SER A 49 12.25 -16.34 10.35
CA SER A 49 13.56 -16.87 9.96
C SER A 49 14.14 -16.20 8.70
N THR A 50 13.32 -15.49 7.92
CA THR A 50 13.74 -14.76 6.72
C THR A 50 14.20 -13.34 7.01
N TRP A 51 14.01 -12.84 8.23
CA TRP A 51 14.28 -11.46 8.61
C TRP A 51 15.70 -11.03 8.22
N ARG A 52 15.83 -9.85 7.62
CA ARG A 52 17.08 -9.23 7.13
C ARG A 52 17.78 -9.96 5.97
N LYS A 53 17.24 -11.08 5.47
CA LYS A 53 17.82 -11.77 4.31
C LYS A 53 17.40 -11.05 3.02
N LYS A 54 18.36 -10.52 2.27
CA LYS A 54 18.15 -9.73 1.03
C LYS A 54 17.32 -10.45 -0.05
N LYS A 55 17.32 -11.79 -0.07
CA LYS A 55 16.45 -12.57 -0.97
C LYS A 55 14.96 -12.29 -0.73
N TYR A 56 14.57 -11.96 0.50
CA TYR A 56 13.17 -11.81 0.89
C TYR A 56 12.74 -10.34 1.08
N TYR A 57 13.71 -9.42 1.21
CA TYR A 57 13.47 -8.01 1.51
C TYR A 57 14.31 -7.08 0.65
N HIS A 58 13.72 -5.98 0.18
CA HIS A 58 14.43 -4.75 -0.14
C HIS A 58 14.78 -4.03 1.15
N ILE A 59 16.04 -3.64 1.28
CA ILE A 59 16.56 -2.95 2.47
C ILE A 59 16.93 -1.54 2.04
N SER A 60 16.08 -0.57 2.38
CA SER A 60 16.35 0.85 2.19
C SER A 60 17.05 1.43 3.42
N ARG A 61 17.80 2.50 3.19
CA ARG A 61 18.47 3.29 4.22
C ARG A 61 17.80 4.63 4.25
N GLU A 62 17.14 4.95 5.34
CA GLU A 62 16.51 6.26 5.54
C GLU A 62 17.33 7.07 6.51
N GLU A 63 17.66 8.31 6.14
CA GLU A 63 18.26 9.24 7.09
C GLU A 63 17.21 9.59 8.13
N VAL A 64 17.55 9.39 9.40
CA VAL A 64 16.71 9.77 10.53
C VAL A 64 17.41 10.82 11.38
N TYR A 65 16.61 11.56 12.14
CA TYR A 65 17.08 12.64 12.99
C TYR A 65 18.26 12.21 13.88
N SER A 66 19.19 13.13 14.06
CA SER A 66 20.25 12.98 15.06
C SER A 66 19.62 12.82 16.45
N ARG A 67 20.36 12.27 17.41
CA ARG A 67 19.82 12.17 18.79
C ARG A 67 19.54 13.54 19.39
N LEU A 68 20.29 14.56 18.97
CA LEU A 68 20.08 15.95 19.38
C LEU A 68 18.75 16.47 18.84
N ASP A 69 18.48 16.29 17.54
CA ASP A 69 17.25 16.76 16.93
C ASP A 69 16.04 15.99 17.45
N GLU A 70 16.15 14.67 17.62
CA GLU A 70 15.11 13.85 18.27
C GLU A 70 14.77 14.37 19.67
N TYR A 71 15.78 14.76 20.46
CA TYR A 71 15.57 15.39 21.76
C TYR A 71 14.87 16.74 21.66
N ILE A 72 15.24 17.58 20.68
CA ILE A 72 14.60 18.88 20.43
C ILE A 72 13.12 18.69 20.12
N PHE A 73 12.78 17.86 19.14
CA PHE A 73 11.39 17.58 18.75
C PHE A 73 10.56 17.06 19.92
N LYS A 74 11.15 16.21 20.76
CA LYS A 74 10.44 15.60 21.88
C LYS A 74 10.26 16.51 23.08
N HIS A 75 11.17 17.47 23.31
CA HIS A 75 11.25 18.16 24.61
C HIS A 75 11.32 19.69 24.54
N LEU A 76 11.62 20.28 23.39
CA LEU A 76 11.90 21.71 23.29
C LEU A 76 11.00 22.44 22.29
N ILE A 77 10.46 21.77 21.28
CA ILE A 77 9.58 22.43 20.32
C ILE A 77 8.23 22.72 20.97
N ASP A 78 7.96 24.01 21.11
CA ASP A 78 6.63 24.56 21.37
C ASP A 78 6.05 25.10 20.06
N GLN A 79 4.79 24.75 19.76
CA GLN A 79 4.18 25.09 18.47
C GLN A 79 3.98 26.60 18.29
N ASN A 80 3.69 27.34 19.37
CA ASN A 80 3.47 28.78 19.30
C ASN A 80 4.80 29.52 19.10
N GLU A 81 5.84 29.11 19.83
CA GLU A 81 7.20 29.63 19.68
C GLU A 81 7.73 29.36 18.25
N TYR A 82 7.55 28.13 17.75
CA TYR A 82 7.94 27.78 16.39
C TYR A 82 7.21 28.62 15.33
N ALA A 83 5.90 28.81 15.48
CA ALA A 83 5.11 29.66 14.58
C ALA A 83 5.59 31.12 14.57
N ALA A 84 6.00 31.65 15.74
CA ALA A 84 6.59 32.98 15.83
C ALA A 84 7.93 33.07 15.07
N TYR A 85 8.80 32.05 15.18
CA TYR A 85 10.03 31.98 14.39
C TYR A 85 9.74 31.91 12.89
N LEU A 86 8.79 31.08 12.45
CA LEU A 86 8.39 31.04 11.04
C LEU A 86 7.93 32.41 10.54
N LYS A 87 7.08 33.11 11.30
CA LYS A 87 6.63 34.47 10.94
C LYS A 87 7.79 35.45 10.81
N ARG A 88 8.79 35.35 11.70
CA ARG A 88 9.99 36.19 11.70
C ARG A 88 10.89 35.93 10.49
N TYR A 89 11.10 34.67 10.10
CA TYR A 89 12.10 34.29 9.08
C TYR A 89 11.54 34.15 7.66
N ARG A 90 10.22 34.03 7.48
CA ARG A 90 9.57 33.98 6.16
C ARG A 90 9.99 35.11 5.20
N PRO A 91 10.06 36.39 5.62
CA PRO A 91 10.50 37.47 4.73
C PRO A 91 11.95 37.30 4.27
N ALA A 92 12.85 36.84 5.16
CA ALA A 92 14.25 36.60 4.82
C ALA A 92 14.41 35.42 3.84
N LYS A 93 13.56 34.39 3.97
CA LYS A 93 13.50 33.28 3.01
C LYS A 93 13.04 33.75 1.62
N ALA A 94 11.99 34.57 1.57
CA ALA A 94 11.46 35.12 0.31
C ALA A 94 12.50 35.99 -0.42
N GLN A 95 13.38 36.66 0.33
CA GLN A 95 14.49 37.46 -0.21
C GLN A 95 15.74 36.62 -0.57
N GLY A 96 15.70 35.30 -0.43
CA GLY A 96 16.82 34.40 -0.71
C GLY A 96 18.00 34.49 0.27
N LYS A 97 17.82 35.18 1.41
CA LYS A 97 18.89 35.39 2.41
C LYS A 97 19.15 34.17 3.29
N ILE A 98 18.17 33.28 3.40
CA ILE A 98 18.28 32.01 4.13
C ILE A 98 17.90 30.85 3.23
N GLY A 99 18.62 29.74 3.41
CA GLY A 99 18.36 28.47 2.74
C GLY A 99 17.11 27.80 3.32
N ASP A 100 17.23 26.64 3.92
CA ASP A 100 16.10 26.00 4.59
C ASP A 100 15.70 26.79 5.85
N ILE A 101 14.43 27.19 5.95
CA ILE A 101 13.94 28.00 7.07
C ILE A 101 13.85 27.18 8.36
N ASP A 102 13.49 25.90 8.26
CA ASP A 102 13.34 25.02 9.40
C ASP A 102 14.73 24.69 9.97
N GLU A 103 15.70 24.39 9.09
CA GLU A 103 17.08 24.16 9.50
C GLU A 103 17.71 25.42 10.12
N HIS A 104 17.43 26.60 9.55
CA HIS A 104 17.88 27.87 10.12
C HIS A 104 17.31 28.11 11.54
N ILE A 105 16.03 27.81 11.75
CA ILE A 105 15.41 27.92 13.07
C ILE A 105 16.03 26.92 14.05
N MET A 106 16.27 25.68 13.62
CA MET A 106 16.91 24.63 14.41
C MET A 106 18.31 25.04 14.86
N ASP A 107 19.13 25.58 13.96
CA ASP A 107 20.51 26.00 14.25
C ASP A 107 20.60 27.21 15.17
N ILE A 108 19.73 28.20 14.98
CA ILE A 108 19.81 29.46 15.73
C ILE A 108 19.18 29.33 17.12
N HIS A 109 18.03 28.66 17.25
CA HIS A 109 17.23 28.70 18.49
C HIS A 109 17.27 27.39 19.27
N TYR A 110 17.08 26.25 18.60
CA TYR A 110 16.82 25.01 19.31
C TYR A 110 18.09 24.20 19.65
N ARG A 111 19.02 24.00 18.70
CA ARG A 111 20.25 23.24 18.93
C ARG A 111 21.14 23.85 20.01
N PRO A 112 21.41 25.18 20.04
CA PRO A 112 22.21 25.78 21.11
C PRO A 112 21.57 25.59 22.49
N ARG A 113 20.25 25.79 22.59
CA ARG A 113 19.47 25.59 23.83
C ARG A 113 19.53 24.13 24.29
N ALA A 114 19.32 23.18 23.38
CA ALA A 114 19.40 21.75 23.65
C ALA A 114 20.79 21.34 24.15
N ILE A 115 21.86 21.79 23.48
CA ILE A 115 23.24 21.51 23.88
C ILE A 115 23.51 22.06 25.28
N LYS A 116 23.07 23.29 25.59
CA LYS A 116 23.24 23.90 26.92
C LYS A 116 22.56 23.07 28.02
N MET A 117 21.36 22.55 27.76
CA MET A 117 20.63 21.68 28.69
C MET A 117 21.30 20.31 28.85
N LEU A 118 21.70 19.70 27.73
CA LEU A 118 22.24 18.34 27.70
C LEU A 118 23.67 18.25 28.23
N ARG A 119 24.49 19.31 28.12
CA ARG A 119 25.85 19.39 28.70
C ARG A 119 25.88 19.10 30.20
N ARG A 120 24.76 19.30 30.91
CA ARG A 120 24.63 19.01 32.35
C ARG A 120 24.40 17.52 32.64
N LYS A 121 24.16 16.69 31.64
CA LYS A 121 23.90 15.25 31.80
C LYS A 121 25.20 14.45 31.72
N LYS A 122 25.37 13.49 32.64
CA LYS A 122 26.58 12.65 32.82
C LYS A 122 27.03 11.88 31.57
N PHE A 123 26.14 11.61 30.61
CA PHE A 123 26.44 10.81 29.40
C PHE A 123 26.28 11.58 28.07
N PHE A 124 26.22 12.91 28.12
CA PHE A 124 26.12 13.70 26.90
C PHE A 124 27.46 13.77 26.18
N ASN A 125 27.45 13.49 24.87
CA ASN A 125 28.61 13.64 24.01
C ASN A 125 28.15 14.28 22.69
N LEU A 126 28.58 15.51 22.44
CA LEU A 126 28.07 16.31 21.33
C LEU A 126 28.27 15.60 19.98
N ALA A 127 29.49 15.12 19.70
CA ALA A 127 29.81 14.45 18.43
C ALA A 127 28.96 13.20 18.18
N ARG A 128 28.67 12.41 19.22
CA ARG A 128 27.76 11.25 19.11
C ARG A 128 26.31 11.65 18.93
N TRP A 129 25.90 12.78 19.49
CA TRP A 129 24.50 13.22 19.48
C TRP A 129 24.11 13.96 18.20
N THR A 130 25.05 14.64 17.55
CA THR A 130 24.86 15.32 16.26
C THR A 130 25.11 14.41 15.05
N LYS A 131 25.70 13.23 15.26
CA LYS A 131 25.98 12.28 14.18
C LYS A 131 24.67 11.90 13.47
N LYS A 132 24.66 12.03 12.14
CA LYS A 132 23.59 11.51 11.28
C LYS A 132 23.34 10.03 11.57
N ARG A 133 22.06 9.67 11.62
CA ARG A 133 21.63 8.30 11.88
C ARG A 133 20.92 7.76 10.65
N ILE A 134 21.04 6.46 10.47
CA ILE A 134 20.38 5.73 9.39
C ILE A 134 19.48 4.69 10.02
N CYS A 135 18.20 4.71 9.67
CA CYS A 135 17.29 3.60 9.91
C CYS A 135 17.34 2.66 8.70
N LEU A 136 17.24 1.36 8.97
CA LEU A 136 17.08 0.36 7.91
C LEU A 136 15.61 0.03 7.81
N GLU A 137 15.02 0.33 6.67
CA GLU A 137 13.64 -0.03 6.36
C GLU A 137 13.64 -1.32 5.53
N TYR A 138 12.77 -2.27 5.93
CA TYR A 138 12.71 -3.60 5.35
C TYR A 138 11.39 -3.78 4.62
N HIS A 139 11.41 -3.59 3.31
CA HIS A 139 10.24 -3.82 2.45
C HIS A 139 10.28 -5.23 1.89
N ARG A 140 9.33 -6.06 2.29
CA ARG A 140 9.25 -7.44 1.80
C ARG A 140 9.07 -7.46 0.27
N ARG A 141 9.81 -8.33 -0.41
CA ARG A 141 9.67 -8.55 -1.86
C ARG A 141 8.37 -9.27 -2.17
N SER A 142 7.78 -9.01 -3.32
CA SER A 142 6.60 -9.73 -3.83
C SER A 142 6.96 -10.87 -4.78
N ASN A 143 8.12 -10.83 -5.43
CA ASN A 143 8.48 -11.70 -6.56
C ASN A 143 7.44 -11.72 -7.70
N LEU A 144 6.49 -10.78 -7.71
CA LEU A 144 5.54 -10.56 -8.79
C LEU A 144 6.03 -9.39 -9.61
N TYR A 145 6.13 -9.59 -10.93
CA TYR A 145 6.67 -8.58 -11.82
C TYR A 145 5.65 -8.18 -12.87
N TRP A 146 5.57 -6.88 -13.12
CA TRP A 146 4.95 -6.35 -14.31
C TRP A 146 5.72 -6.81 -15.54
N LYS A 147 5.07 -6.78 -16.71
CA LYS A 147 5.70 -7.08 -17.99
C LYS A 147 6.90 -6.17 -18.29
N SER A 148 6.91 -4.95 -17.74
CA SER A 148 8.04 -4.01 -17.83
C SER A 148 9.28 -4.46 -17.04
N GLY A 149 9.16 -5.48 -16.19
CA GLY A 149 10.21 -5.94 -15.28
C GLY A 149 10.19 -5.25 -13.92
N GLU A 150 9.32 -4.26 -13.70
CA GLU A 150 9.15 -3.64 -12.39
C GLU A 150 8.44 -4.61 -11.42
N GLU A 151 8.95 -4.69 -10.19
CA GLU A 151 8.35 -5.49 -9.14
C GLU A 151 7.06 -4.84 -8.62
N PHE A 152 5.98 -5.60 -8.61
CA PHE A 152 4.73 -5.19 -7.98
C PHE A 152 4.92 -5.11 -6.46
N ARG A 153 4.68 -3.95 -5.83
CA ARG A 153 4.82 -3.82 -4.38
C ARG A 153 3.47 -4.01 -3.70
N PHE A 154 3.33 -5.09 -2.93
CA PHE A 154 2.16 -5.29 -2.08
C PHE A 154 2.06 -4.19 -1.03
N ASP A 155 0.84 -3.78 -0.72
CA ASP A 155 0.57 -3.07 0.53
C ASP A 155 0.43 -4.10 1.64
N TYR A 156 1.51 -4.37 2.38
CA TYR A 156 1.52 -5.39 3.44
C TYR A 156 0.63 -5.10 4.65
N ARG A 157 -0.05 -3.94 4.69
CA ARG A 157 -1.16 -3.71 5.64
C ARG A 157 -2.41 -4.50 5.23
N ASN A 158 -2.47 -4.94 3.97
CA ASN A 158 -3.52 -5.77 3.44
C ASN A 158 -3.25 -7.25 3.70
N PRO A 159 -4.19 -7.97 4.33
CA PRO A 159 -4.13 -9.42 4.36
C PRO A 159 -4.59 -10.03 3.02
N VAL A 160 -5.22 -9.25 2.13
CA VAL A 160 -5.60 -9.63 0.76
C VAL A 160 -5.41 -8.48 -0.21
N GLU A 161 -4.76 -8.76 -1.34
CA GLU A 161 -4.65 -7.87 -2.49
C GLU A 161 -5.43 -8.44 -3.68
N SER A 162 -6.27 -7.63 -4.31
CA SER A 162 -7.13 -8.04 -5.43
C SER A 162 -6.68 -7.35 -6.71
N LEU A 163 -6.32 -8.11 -7.73
CA LEU A 163 -6.04 -7.61 -9.08
C LEU A 163 -7.25 -7.89 -9.97
N PHE A 164 -7.89 -6.84 -10.49
CA PHE A 164 -8.96 -6.95 -11.47
C PHE A 164 -8.38 -6.78 -12.86
N ILE A 165 -8.60 -7.76 -13.73
CA ILE A 165 -7.85 -7.92 -14.98
C ILE A 165 -8.80 -7.94 -16.17
N ARG A 166 -8.39 -7.25 -17.24
CA ARG A 166 -8.90 -7.41 -18.59
C ARG A 166 -7.84 -8.09 -19.45
N LYS A 167 -8.15 -9.24 -20.02
CA LYS A 167 -7.29 -9.89 -21.01
C LYS A 167 -7.38 -9.13 -22.33
N ASN A 168 -6.24 -8.86 -22.93
CA ASN A 168 -6.12 -8.25 -24.24
C ASN A 168 -5.03 -8.98 -25.03
N HIS A 169 -5.44 -9.92 -25.90
CA HIS A 169 -4.55 -10.84 -26.60
C HIS A 169 -3.59 -11.57 -25.63
N ALA A 170 -2.28 -11.38 -25.80
CA ALA A 170 -1.25 -11.99 -24.95
C ALA A 170 -1.04 -11.25 -23.60
N ASN A 171 -1.61 -10.06 -23.44
CA ASN A 171 -1.44 -9.23 -22.25
C ASN A 171 -2.61 -9.38 -21.28
N ARG A 172 -2.31 -9.16 -20.00
CA ARG A 172 -3.28 -9.21 -18.91
C ARG A 172 -3.21 -7.89 -18.17
N GLU A 173 -4.05 -6.96 -18.60
CA GLU A 173 -4.05 -5.60 -18.10
C GLU A 173 -4.77 -5.53 -16.76
N VAL A 174 -4.07 -5.07 -15.72
CA VAL A 174 -4.66 -4.80 -14.41
C VAL A 174 -5.37 -3.45 -14.49
N ILE A 175 -6.70 -3.49 -14.48
CA ILE A 175 -7.58 -2.32 -14.56
C ILE A 175 -7.95 -1.77 -13.18
N GLY A 176 -7.66 -2.52 -12.11
CA GLY A 176 -7.87 -2.07 -10.74
C GLY A 176 -7.11 -2.93 -9.73
N ILE A 177 -6.61 -2.28 -8.68
CA ILE A 177 -5.94 -2.93 -7.55
C ILE A 177 -6.72 -2.61 -6.28
N GLY A 178 -7.38 -3.63 -5.74
CA GLY A 178 -8.18 -3.56 -4.52
C GLY A 178 -7.46 -4.13 -3.31
N GLY A 179 -7.93 -3.76 -2.12
CA GLY A 179 -7.37 -4.20 -0.84
C GLY A 179 -8.20 -3.67 0.33
N ALA A 180 -7.74 -3.91 1.56
CA ALA A 180 -8.47 -3.55 2.79
C ALA A 180 -7.85 -2.37 3.57
N GLY A 181 -6.63 -1.97 3.25
CA GLY A 181 -5.73 -1.17 4.06
C GLY A 181 -5.69 0.30 3.66
N GLY A 182 -5.99 0.62 2.39
CA GLY A 182 -6.16 1.99 1.91
C GLY A 182 -7.62 2.35 1.64
N SER A 183 -7.99 3.63 1.79
CA SER A 183 -9.35 4.08 1.44
C SER A 183 -9.66 3.90 -0.04
N SER A 184 -8.75 4.30 -0.94
CA SER A 184 -8.87 4.11 -2.39
C SER A 184 -8.82 2.63 -2.81
N GLN A 185 -8.08 1.79 -2.09
CA GLN A 185 -8.05 0.34 -2.34
C GLN A 185 -9.36 -0.34 -1.95
N ARG A 186 -9.97 0.07 -0.82
CA ARG A 186 -11.30 -0.41 -0.40
C ARG A 186 -12.39 0.03 -1.38
N GLU A 187 -12.31 1.26 -1.84
CA GLU A 187 -13.18 1.82 -2.87
C GLU A 187 -13.09 1.01 -4.17
N THR A 188 -11.87 0.84 -4.69
CA THR A 188 -11.58 0.04 -5.90
C THR A 188 -12.08 -1.39 -5.75
N ASN A 189 -11.79 -2.03 -4.62
CA ASN A 189 -12.24 -3.39 -4.35
C ASN A 189 -13.77 -3.50 -4.35
N THR A 190 -14.45 -2.54 -3.72
CA THR A 190 -15.92 -2.50 -3.66
C THR A 190 -16.53 -2.30 -5.05
N PHE A 191 -16.05 -1.32 -5.80
CA PHE A 191 -16.49 -1.01 -7.17
C PHE A 191 -16.35 -2.23 -8.09
N PHE A 192 -15.15 -2.78 -8.21
CA PHE A 192 -14.90 -3.88 -9.14
C PHE A 192 -15.59 -5.17 -8.74
N THR A 193 -15.65 -5.49 -7.44
CA THR A 193 -16.39 -6.67 -6.96
C THR A 193 -17.86 -6.58 -7.38
N ALA A 194 -18.48 -5.40 -7.27
CA ALA A 194 -19.87 -5.21 -7.67
C ALA A 194 -20.06 -5.24 -9.20
N VAL A 195 -19.20 -4.59 -9.98
CA VAL A 195 -19.26 -4.63 -11.44
C VAL A 195 -19.06 -6.06 -11.96
N PHE A 196 -18.04 -6.76 -11.47
CA PHE A 196 -17.74 -8.14 -11.85
C PHE A 196 -18.87 -9.07 -11.43
N TYR A 197 -19.48 -8.84 -10.28
CA TYR A 197 -20.66 -9.59 -9.86
C TYR A 197 -21.82 -9.44 -10.85
N VAL A 198 -22.17 -8.20 -11.22
CA VAL A 198 -23.30 -7.93 -12.13
C VAL A 198 -23.05 -8.52 -13.51
N LEU A 199 -21.85 -8.32 -14.09
CA LEU A 199 -21.46 -8.92 -15.36
C LEU A 199 -21.37 -10.47 -15.26
N GLY A 200 -20.89 -10.94 -14.12
CA GLY A 200 -20.74 -12.34 -13.72
C GLY A 200 -22.01 -13.17 -13.78
N LYS A 201 -23.18 -12.53 -13.60
CA LYS A 201 -24.50 -13.18 -13.69
C LYS A 201 -24.77 -13.78 -15.07
N LYS A 202 -24.20 -13.19 -16.13
CA LYS A 202 -24.39 -13.66 -17.52
C LYS A 202 -23.14 -14.35 -18.07
N THR A 203 -21.97 -13.82 -17.75
CA THR A 203 -20.69 -14.35 -18.22
C THR A 203 -19.88 -14.75 -17.00
N ARG A 204 -19.63 -16.05 -16.79
CA ARG A 204 -18.92 -16.53 -15.59
C ARG A 204 -17.49 -15.97 -15.54
N ILE A 205 -17.28 -14.90 -14.77
CA ILE A 205 -15.96 -14.28 -14.57
C ILE A 205 -15.17 -15.10 -13.54
N PRO A 206 -13.98 -15.61 -13.88
CA PRO A 206 -13.17 -16.39 -12.95
C PRO A 206 -12.46 -15.47 -11.93
N HIS A 207 -12.51 -15.90 -10.67
CA HIS A 207 -11.75 -15.37 -9.55
C HIS A 207 -10.73 -16.42 -9.12
N TYR A 208 -9.45 -16.18 -9.40
CA TYR A 208 -8.34 -17.02 -8.99
C TYR A 208 -7.89 -16.65 -7.59
N LEU A 209 -7.62 -17.66 -6.78
CA LEU A 209 -7.24 -17.55 -5.39
C LEU A 209 -5.79 -18.00 -5.26
N LEU A 210 -4.93 -17.10 -4.82
CA LEU A 210 -3.51 -17.35 -4.56
C LEU A 210 -3.19 -17.06 -3.10
N LYS A 211 -2.23 -17.78 -2.55
CA LYS A 211 -1.55 -17.42 -1.30
C LYS A 211 -0.15 -16.96 -1.62
N TYR A 212 0.28 -15.91 -0.94
CA TYR A 212 1.66 -15.47 -0.89
C TYR A 212 2.24 -15.86 0.46
N SER A 213 2.99 -16.96 0.48
CA SER A 213 3.52 -17.59 1.70
C SER A 213 4.55 -16.70 2.38
N GLY A 214 4.82 -16.90 3.68
CA GLY A 214 5.86 -16.18 4.43
C GLY A 214 7.29 -16.31 3.87
N LEU A 215 7.51 -17.23 2.93
CA LEU A 215 8.78 -17.46 2.22
C LEU A 215 8.81 -16.82 0.82
N ASN A 216 7.87 -15.91 0.53
CA ASN A 216 7.78 -15.16 -0.72
C ASN A 216 7.44 -16.03 -1.94
N GLU A 217 6.62 -17.06 -1.73
CA GLU A 217 6.21 -18.01 -2.77
C GLU A 217 4.71 -17.91 -3.03
N PHE A 218 4.32 -18.07 -4.30
CA PHE A 218 2.91 -18.07 -4.69
C PHE A 218 2.37 -19.50 -4.80
N GLU A 219 1.37 -19.78 -3.99
CA GLU A 219 0.64 -21.05 -3.97
C GLU A 219 -0.75 -20.85 -4.59
N TYR A 220 -1.11 -21.68 -5.58
CA TYR A 220 -2.46 -21.66 -6.14
C TYR A 220 -3.43 -22.40 -5.21
N ILE A 221 -4.46 -21.71 -4.74
CA ILE A 221 -5.49 -22.28 -3.86
C ILE A 221 -6.65 -22.83 -4.71
N GLY A 222 -7.10 -22.07 -5.71
CA GLY A 222 -8.25 -22.48 -6.49
C GLY A 222 -8.88 -21.40 -7.34
N ARG A 223 -10.01 -21.74 -7.95
CA ARG A 223 -10.81 -20.85 -8.79
C ARG A 223 -12.25 -20.85 -8.33
N ARG A 224 -12.85 -19.65 -8.26
CA ARG A 224 -14.27 -19.43 -7.99
C ARG A 224 -14.90 -18.60 -9.11
N TYR A 225 -16.22 -18.62 -9.16
CA TYR A 225 -17.03 -17.79 -10.07
C TYR A 225 -18.03 -16.93 -9.30
N ARG A 226 -17.87 -16.90 -7.98
CA ARG A 226 -18.64 -16.06 -7.07
C ARG A 226 -17.71 -14.93 -6.60
N PRO A 227 -18.26 -13.76 -6.23
CA PRO A 227 -17.48 -12.66 -5.70
C PRO A 227 -16.63 -13.10 -4.51
N VAL A 228 -15.40 -12.65 -4.43
CA VAL A 228 -14.54 -12.83 -3.25
C VAL A 228 -14.62 -11.55 -2.44
N LEU A 229 -15.12 -11.65 -1.22
CA LEU A 229 -15.29 -10.49 -0.35
C LEU A 229 -14.05 -10.32 0.50
N THR A 230 -13.46 -9.13 0.47
CA THR A 230 -12.36 -8.76 1.37
C THR A 230 -12.90 -7.95 2.55
N ALA A 231 -12.10 -7.84 3.61
CA ALA A 231 -12.42 -6.98 4.74
C ALA A 231 -12.65 -5.53 4.25
N GLY A 232 -13.77 -4.93 4.65
CA GLY A 232 -14.16 -3.58 4.24
C GLY A 232 -14.86 -3.49 2.88
N PHE A 233 -15.36 -4.59 2.30
CA PHE A 233 -16.29 -4.52 1.18
C PHE A 233 -17.53 -3.68 1.54
N GLY A 234 -17.87 -2.72 0.69
CA GLY A 234 -18.95 -1.75 0.94
C GLY A 234 -18.48 -0.44 1.57
N ASN A 235 -17.20 -0.34 1.95
CA ASN A 235 -16.64 0.90 2.47
C ASN A 235 -16.12 1.79 1.34
N ASN A 236 -16.24 3.11 1.54
CA ASN A 236 -15.68 4.16 0.69
C ASN A 236 -16.18 4.19 -0.76
N PHE A 237 -17.17 3.37 -1.12
CA PHE A 237 -17.88 3.47 -2.40
C PHE A 237 -19.37 3.27 -2.16
N SER A 238 -20.19 4.19 -2.67
CA SER A 238 -21.64 4.09 -2.50
C SER A 238 -22.20 2.91 -3.29
N LEU A 239 -22.77 1.94 -2.59
CA LEU A 239 -23.44 0.78 -3.18
C LEU A 239 -24.94 0.84 -2.87
N ASP A 240 -25.73 0.54 -3.89
CA ASP A 240 -27.15 0.24 -3.70
C ASP A 240 -27.34 -0.88 -2.66
N GLU A 241 -28.19 -0.65 -1.67
CA GLU A 241 -28.33 -1.53 -0.51
C GLU A 241 -28.79 -2.94 -0.92
N ARG A 242 -29.68 -3.03 -1.91
CA ARG A 242 -30.15 -4.31 -2.44
C ARG A 242 -29.00 -5.05 -3.11
N LEU A 243 -28.20 -4.39 -3.94
CA LEU A 243 -27.03 -4.99 -4.58
C LEU A 243 -25.99 -5.44 -3.55
N ALA A 244 -25.71 -4.62 -2.53
CA ALA A 244 -24.78 -4.96 -1.46
C ALA A 244 -25.22 -6.23 -0.71
N LYS A 245 -26.50 -6.31 -0.31
CA LYS A 245 -27.08 -7.51 0.34
C LYS A 245 -26.99 -8.74 -0.56
N GLU A 246 -27.25 -8.61 -1.85
CA GLU A 246 -27.16 -9.73 -2.80
C GLU A 246 -25.73 -10.26 -2.93
N ILE A 247 -24.75 -9.35 -3.01
CA ILE A 247 -23.32 -9.70 -3.08
C ILE A 247 -22.88 -10.35 -1.77
N TRP A 248 -23.27 -9.82 -0.61
CA TRP A 248 -22.95 -10.43 0.69
C TRP A 248 -23.47 -11.86 0.80
N LYS A 249 -24.72 -12.12 0.38
CA LYS A 249 -25.33 -13.45 0.44
C LYS A 249 -24.67 -14.47 -0.49
N LYS A 250 -24.20 -14.03 -1.67
CA LYS A 250 -23.64 -14.92 -2.71
C LYS A 250 -22.12 -14.94 -2.74
N GLY A 251 -21.47 -13.99 -2.08
CA GLY A 251 -20.03 -13.82 -2.02
C GLY A 251 -19.36 -14.85 -1.12
N PHE A 252 -18.06 -14.98 -1.31
CA PHE A 252 -17.19 -15.85 -0.55
C PHE A 252 -16.36 -14.98 0.40
N ALA A 253 -16.74 -14.92 1.67
CA ALA A 253 -16.12 -14.08 2.70
C ALA A 253 -14.93 -14.73 3.43
N ASN A 254 -14.74 -16.04 3.29
CA ASN A 254 -13.81 -16.83 4.09
C ASN A 254 -12.44 -17.05 3.45
N PHE A 255 -12.00 -16.16 2.55
CA PHE A 255 -10.71 -16.35 1.89
C PHE A 255 -9.52 -16.30 2.86
N LEU A 256 -9.65 -15.52 3.94
CA LEU A 256 -8.66 -15.43 5.01
C LEU A 256 -8.61 -16.68 5.90
N THR A 257 -9.67 -17.49 5.94
CA THR A 257 -9.81 -18.63 6.86
C THR A 257 -9.70 -19.99 6.17
N ILE A 258 -9.42 -20.04 4.86
CA ILE A 258 -9.08 -21.29 4.17
C ILE A 258 -7.73 -21.80 4.70
N LYS A 259 -7.77 -22.68 5.71
CA LYS A 259 -6.57 -23.33 6.26
C LYS A 259 -6.15 -24.54 5.43
N HIS A 260 -7.09 -25.27 4.84
CA HIS A 260 -6.81 -26.45 4.02
C HIS A 260 -7.92 -26.64 2.98
N LEU A 261 -7.53 -26.71 1.71
CA LEU A 261 -8.22 -27.40 0.62
C LEU A 261 -7.16 -28.19 -0.14
#